data_AF-A0A554IXU7-F1
#
_entry.id   AF-A0A554IXU7-F1
#
_cell.length_a   1.000
_cell.length_b   1.000
_cell.length_c   1.000
_cell.angle_alpha   90.00
_cell.angle_beta   90.00
_cell.angle_gamma   90.00
#
_symmetry.space_group_name_H-M   'P 1'
#
loop_
_entity.id
_entity.type
_entity.pdbx_description
1 polymer ?
#
loop_
_entity_poly.entity_id
_entity_poly.type
_entity_poly.pdbx_seq_one_letter_code
_entity_poly.pdbx_strand_id
1 'polypeptide(L)'
;IYIPDGIPDIEAVEGCKESSGVLAGCYCVGSVCDIENQKQMDGRHVSPEEVLSLPVDIVVPAALENALTIDNARGIQAKYVLEMANGPTTAEADEILASRGVKVIPDILANAGGVAVSYFEWYQNMHDEKWAKDDVFDKLEGKMRAAARAVYEDSQLHGITLRDAAYTVALKRLSA
;
A
#
# COMPACT_ATOMS: atom_id res chain seq x y z
N ILE A 1 -11.52 -11.19 0.14
CA ILE A 1 -12.35 -11.58 1.30
C ILE A 1 -12.65 -10.30 2.08
N TYR A 2 -13.82 -10.18 2.70
CA TYR A 2 -14.18 -9.00 3.50
C TYR A 2 -14.84 -9.45 4.81
N ILE A 3 -14.36 -8.91 5.92
CA ILE A 3 -14.90 -9.12 7.27
C ILE A 3 -15.11 -7.72 7.86
N PRO A 4 -16.35 -7.31 8.21
CA PRO A 4 -16.63 -5.95 8.68
C PRO A 4 -15.83 -5.54 9.92
N ASP A 5 -15.64 -6.48 10.85
CA ASP A 5 -14.91 -6.25 12.11
C ASP A 5 -13.38 -6.41 11.98
N GLY A 6 -12.90 -6.66 10.75
CA GLY A 6 -11.50 -6.90 10.45
C GLY A 6 -11.13 -8.38 10.44
N ILE A 7 -9.99 -8.67 9.82
CA ILE A 7 -9.38 -10.01 9.82
C ILE A 7 -8.58 -10.14 11.12
N PRO A 8 -8.97 -11.00 12.07
CA PRO A 8 -8.35 -11.04 13.40
C PRO A 8 -7.02 -11.81 13.41
N ASP A 9 -6.82 -12.73 12.47
CA ASP A 9 -5.60 -13.52 12.35
C ASP A 9 -5.11 -13.51 10.89
N ILE A 10 -4.16 -12.62 10.62
CA ILE A 10 -3.58 -12.46 9.28
C ILE A 10 -2.65 -13.65 8.95
N GLU A 11 -1.95 -14.20 9.95
CA GLU A 11 -1.03 -15.33 9.78
C GLU A 11 -1.79 -16.60 9.39
N ALA A 12 -2.94 -16.86 10.01
CA ALA A 12 -3.80 -17.97 9.62
C ALA A 12 -4.34 -17.83 8.18
N VAL A 13 -4.72 -16.61 7.78
CA VAL A 13 -5.19 -16.33 6.42
C VAL A 13 -4.07 -16.50 5.39
N GLU A 14 -2.84 -16.08 5.73
CA GLU A 14 -1.65 -16.31 4.92
C GLU A 14 -1.36 -17.81 4.78
N GLY A 15 -1.29 -18.55 5.88
CA GLY A 15 -1.06 -20.00 5.85
C GLY A 15 -2.13 -20.76 5.05
N CYS A 16 -3.40 -20.34 5.13
CA CYS A 16 -4.44 -20.89 4.27
C CYS A 16 -4.18 -20.61 2.79
N LYS A 17 -3.84 -19.36 2.44
CA LYS A 17 -3.51 -19.01 1.05
C LYS A 17 -2.34 -19.84 0.53
N GLU A 18 -1.32 -20.06 1.34
CA GLU A 18 -0.15 -20.88 0.98
C GLU A 18 -0.54 -22.34 0.73
N SER A 19 -1.45 -22.89 1.54
CA SER A 19 -1.89 -24.29 1.40
C SER A 19 -2.87 -24.52 0.25
N SER A 20 -3.79 -23.58 0.02
CA SER A 20 -4.91 -23.73 -0.92
C SER A 20 -4.71 -22.99 -2.25
N GLY A 21 -3.74 -22.07 -2.32
CA GLY A 21 -3.46 -21.22 -3.47
C GLY A 21 -4.41 -20.02 -3.64
N VAL A 22 -5.50 -19.94 -2.88
CA VAL A 22 -6.51 -18.87 -2.99
C VAL A 22 -7.01 -18.46 -1.61
N LEU A 23 -7.48 -17.22 -1.47
CA LEU A 23 -8.10 -16.76 -0.23
C LEU A 23 -9.59 -17.15 -0.12
N ALA A 24 -10.20 -17.54 -1.23
CA ALA A 24 -11.60 -17.97 -1.26
C ALA A 24 -11.75 -19.32 -0.55
N GLY A 25 -12.37 -19.33 0.62
CA GLY A 25 -12.52 -20.51 1.47
C GLY A 25 -11.72 -20.45 2.77
N CYS A 26 -10.81 -19.47 2.92
CA CYS A 26 -10.04 -19.28 4.16
C CYS A 26 -10.85 -18.62 5.31
N TYR A 27 -12.17 -18.52 5.15
CA TYR A 27 -13.10 -17.87 6.08
C TYR A 27 -14.51 -18.40 5.82
N CYS A 28 -15.36 -18.38 6.84
CA CYS A 28 -16.72 -18.89 6.75
C CYS A 28 -17.66 -17.90 6.05
N VAL A 29 -18.48 -18.40 5.13
CA VAL A 29 -19.67 -17.72 4.61
C VAL A 29 -20.85 -18.68 4.71
N GLY A 30 -21.79 -18.43 5.63
CA GLY A 30 -22.93 -19.33 5.85
C GLY A 30 -22.50 -20.71 6.36
N SER A 31 -22.89 -21.79 5.67
CA SER A 31 -22.67 -23.18 6.10
C SER A 31 -21.41 -23.86 5.52
N VAL A 32 -20.61 -23.16 4.73
CA VAL A 32 -19.38 -23.71 4.13
C VAL A 32 -18.18 -23.04 4.82
N CYS A 33 -17.43 -23.83 5.57
CA CYS A 33 -16.23 -23.41 6.29
C CYS A 33 -15.09 -24.39 5.96
N ASP A 34 -13.89 -23.85 5.73
CA ASP A 34 -12.66 -24.60 5.94
C ASP A 34 -11.70 -23.74 6.77
N ILE A 35 -10.83 -24.40 7.54
CA ILE A 35 -9.97 -23.92 8.65
C ILE A 35 -10.61 -24.01 10.05
N GLU A 36 -9.77 -24.49 10.98
CA GLU A 36 -9.95 -24.88 12.37
C GLU A 36 -10.65 -23.87 13.32
N ASN A 37 -11.12 -22.71 12.85
CA ASN A 37 -11.81 -21.68 13.65
C ASN A 37 -13.18 -21.27 13.07
N GLN A 38 -14.07 -22.26 12.95
CA GLN A 38 -15.40 -22.24 12.34
C GLN A 38 -16.47 -21.23 12.86
N LYS A 39 -16.25 -20.47 13.95
CA LYS A 39 -17.39 -19.89 14.71
C LYS A 39 -17.48 -18.37 14.83
N GLN A 40 -16.55 -17.57 14.31
CA GLN A 40 -16.43 -16.18 14.78
C GLN A 40 -16.43 -15.05 13.73
N MET A 41 -16.55 -15.32 12.43
CA MET A 41 -16.34 -14.26 11.44
C MET A 41 -17.47 -14.22 10.40
N ASP A 42 -18.28 -13.17 10.45
CA ASP A 42 -19.32 -12.84 9.47
C ASP A 42 -18.70 -12.27 8.19
N GLY A 43 -17.91 -13.11 7.50
CA GLY A 43 -17.16 -12.74 6.31
C GLY A 43 -17.91 -13.01 5.01
N ARG A 44 -17.48 -12.38 3.92
CA ARG A 44 -17.97 -12.67 2.56
C ARG A 44 -16.89 -12.59 1.49
N HIS A 45 -17.16 -13.25 0.38
CA HIS A 45 -16.35 -13.11 -0.84
C HIS A 45 -16.60 -11.74 -1.47
N VAL A 46 -15.51 -11.16 -1.97
CA VAL A 46 -15.48 -9.88 -2.68
C VAL A 46 -14.61 -10.07 -3.92
N SER A 47 -15.01 -9.48 -5.04
CA SER A 47 -14.18 -9.49 -6.25
C SER A 47 -12.96 -8.57 -6.07
N PRO A 48 -11.89 -8.74 -6.87
CA PRO A 48 -10.75 -7.83 -6.85
C PRO A 48 -11.14 -6.35 -7.03
N GLU A 49 -12.12 -6.06 -7.89
CA GLU A 49 -12.61 -4.71 -8.17
C GLU A 49 -13.41 -4.16 -7.00
N GLU A 50 -14.21 -5.02 -6.36
CA GLU A 50 -14.98 -4.65 -5.18
C GLU A 50 -14.07 -4.27 -4.01
N VAL A 51 -12.96 -5.01 -3.81
CA VAL A 51 -11.98 -4.72 -2.74
C VAL A 51 -11.48 -3.27 -2.80
N LEU A 52 -11.25 -2.74 -4.00
CA LEU A 52 -10.74 -1.38 -4.19
C LEU A 52 -11.76 -0.30 -3.82
N SER A 53 -13.05 -0.60 -3.89
CA SER A 53 -14.15 0.34 -3.67
C SER A 53 -14.86 0.19 -2.32
N LEU A 54 -14.34 -0.67 -1.44
CA LEU A 54 -14.87 -0.85 -0.09
C LEU A 54 -14.83 0.46 0.73
N PRO A 55 -15.77 0.66 1.67
CA PRO A 55 -15.81 1.83 2.53
C PRO A 55 -14.75 1.73 3.64
N VAL A 56 -13.50 1.98 3.29
CA VAL A 56 -12.32 1.93 4.18
C VAL A 56 -11.67 3.31 4.29
N ASP A 57 -10.82 3.54 5.28
CA ASP A 57 -10.05 4.80 5.35
C ASP A 57 -8.88 4.82 4.34
N ILE A 58 -8.23 3.67 4.14
CA ILE A 58 -7.05 3.51 3.29
C ILE A 58 -7.26 2.31 2.37
N VAL A 59 -7.08 2.51 1.07
CA VAL A 59 -6.97 1.43 0.08
C VAL A 59 -5.52 1.26 -0.35
N VAL A 60 -5.05 0.01 -0.45
CA VAL A 60 -3.66 -0.32 -0.74
C VAL A 60 -3.57 -1.17 -2.01
N PRO A 61 -3.52 -0.57 -3.21
CA PRO A 61 -3.27 -1.32 -4.44
C PRO A 61 -1.81 -1.83 -4.44
N ALA A 62 -1.66 -3.14 -4.28
CA ALA A 62 -0.37 -3.82 -4.08
C ALA A 62 -0.14 -5.01 -5.02
N ALA A 63 -0.89 -5.10 -6.12
CA ALA A 63 -0.88 -6.26 -7.01
C ALA A 63 -0.39 -5.94 -8.43
N LEU A 64 -1.22 -5.26 -9.23
CA LEU A 64 -0.96 -4.96 -10.64
C LEU A 64 -0.93 -3.45 -10.87
N GLU A 65 -0.26 -3.06 -11.96
CA GLU A 65 -0.37 -1.73 -12.54
C GLU A 65 -1.79 -1.45 -13.03
N ASN A 66 -2.16 -0.18 -13.14
CA ASN A 66 -3.46 0.28 -13.66
C ASN A 66 -4.68 -0.38 -12.98
N ALA A 67 -4.57 -0.72 -11.69
CA ALA A 67 -5.66 -1.23 -10.88
C ALA A 67 -6.76 -0.17 -10.64
N LEU A 68 -6.36 1.11 -10.54
CA LEU A 68 -7.24 2.27 -10.45
C LEU A 68 -7.23 2.99 -11.79
N THR A 69 -8.36 2.97 -12.48
CA THR A 69 -8.56 3.56 -13.81
C THR A 69 -9.70 4.57 -13.79
N ILE A 70 -9.91 5.27 -14.90
CA ILE A 70 -11.04 6.19 -15.08
C ILE A 70 -12.40 5.53 -14.77
N ASP A 71 -12.52 4.22 -15.02
CA ASP A 71 -13.78 3.48 -14.88
C ASP A 71 -14.15 3.23 -13.42
N ASN A 72 -13.17 3.02 -12.54
CA ASN A 72 -13.40 2.64 -11.14
C ASN A 72 -13.02 3.73 -10.13
N ALA A 73 -12.22 4.74 -10.51
CA ALA A 73 -11.74 5.80 -9.60
C ALA A 73 -12.86 6.56 -8.89
N ARG A 74 -14.03 6.69 -9.54
CA ARG A 74 -15.22 7.33 -8.94
C ARG A 74 -15.86 6.51 -7.82
N GLY A 75 -15.70 5.18 -7.87
CA GLY A 75 -16.23 4.25 -6.87
C GLY A 75 -15.35 4.12 -5.63
N ILE A 76 -14.13 4.64 -5.64
CA ILE A 76 -13.22 4.60 -4.49
C ILE A 76 -13.79 5.42 -3.35
N GLN A 77 -14.02 4.79 -2.20
CA GLN A 77 -14.56 5.45 -1.00
C GLN A 77 -13.48 5.82 0.02
N ALA A 78 -12.24 5.37 -0.22
CA ALA A 78 -11.12 5.63 0.67
C ALA A 78 -10.72 7.11 0.74
N LYS A 79 -10.22 7.52 1.91
CA LYS A 79 -9.63 8.86 2.11
C LYS A 79 -8.19 8.92 1.61
N TYR A 80 -7.50 7.78 1.64
CA TYR A 80 -6.12 7.63 1.21
C TYR A 80 -5.96 6.43 0.27
N VAL A 81 -5.15 6.61 -0.77
CA VAL A 81 -4.64 5.52 -1.61
C VAL A 81 -3.15 5.38 -1.31
N LEU A 82 -2.69 4.19 -0.93
CA LEU A 82 -1.27 3.89 -0.68
C LEU A 82 -0.75 2.97 -1.78
N GLU A 83 0.00 3.52 -2.74
CA GLU A 83 0.45 2.80 -3.92
C GLU A 83 1.64 1.87 -3.60
N MET A 84 1.35 0.62 -3.26
CA MET A 84 2.40 -0.37 -2.98
C MET A 84 2.87 -1.12 -4.23
N ALA A 85 2.05 -1.19 -5.29
CA ALA A 85 2.48 -1.60 -6.62
C ALA A 85 3.16 -0.45 -7.37
N ASN A 86 3.83 -0.75 -8.49
CA ASN A 86 4.33 0.28 -9.41
C ASN A 86 3.21 0.68 -10.37
N GLY A 87 2.93 1.99 -10.48
CA GLY A 87 1.90 2.55 -11.35
C GLY A 87 0.49 1.95 -11.18
N PRO A 88 -0.04 1.73 -9.97
CA PRO A 88 -1.38 1.16 -9.82
C PRO A 88 -2.50 2.11 -10.24
N THR A 89 -2.24 3.42 -10.35
CA THR A 89 -3.25 4.45 -10.67
C THR A 89 -2.91 5.11 -11.99
N THR A 90 -3.86 5.15 -12.93
CA THR A 90 -3.67 5.89 -14.19
C THR A 90 -3.74 7.40 -13.95
N ALA A 91 -3.21 8.21 -14.87
CA ALA A 91 -3.25 9.67 -14.75
C ALA A 91 -4.69 10.21 -14.62
N GLU A 92 -5.63 9.66 -15.38
CA GLU A 92 -7.05 10.05 -15.34
C GLU A 92 -7.70 9.67 -14.00
N ALA A 93 -7.32 8.52 -13.43
CA ALA A 93 -7.77 8.12 -12.10
C ALA A 93 -7.21 9.05 -11.02
N ASP A 94 -5.94 9.45 -11.13
CA ASP A 94 -5.25 10.36 -10.21
C ASP A 94 -5.96 11.72 -10.17
N GLU A 95 -6.34 12.27 -11.33
CA GLU A 95 -7.13 13.52 -11.43
C GLU A 95 -8.50 13.40 -10.77
N ILE A 96 -9.21 12.28 -11.00
CA ILE A 96 -10.51 12.02 -10.37
C ILE A 96 -10.36 11.95 -8.86
N LEU A 97 -9.37 11.22 -8.35
CA LEU A 97 -9.12 11.06 -6.92
C LEU A 97 -8.74 12.40 -6.28
N ALA A 98 -7.85 13.17 -6.90
CA ALA A 98 -7.44 14.49 -6.44
C ALA A 98 -8.62 15.48 -6.38
N SER A 99 -9.46 15.53 -7.41
CA SER A 99 -10.66 16.40 -7.44
C SER A 99 -11.67 16.07 -6.34
N ARG A 100 -11.68 14.82 -5.86
CA ARG A 100 -12.52 14.33 -4.76
C ARG A 100 -11.87 14.49 -3.39
N GLY A 101 -10.66 15.02 -3.32
CA GLY A 101 -9.89 15.17 -2.07
C GLY A 101 -9.33 13.87 -1.51
N VAL A 102 -9.28 12.80 -2.32
CA VAL A 102 -8.62 11.55 -1.95
C VAL A 102 -7.11 11.74 -2.10
N LYS A 103 -6.35 11.47 -1.05
CA LYS A 103 -4.90 11.65 -1.04
C LYS A 103 -4.20 10.39 -1.54
N VAL A 104 -3.57 10.48 -2.70
CA VAL A 104 -2.74 9.40 -3.26
C VAL A 104 -1.31 9.55 -2.76
N ILE A 105 -0.82 8.57 -2.01
CA ILE A 105 0.58 8.48 -1.58
C ILE A 105 1.32 7.72 -2.70
N PRO A 106 2.16 8.41 -3.49
CA PRO A 106 2.64 7.89 -4.76
C PRO A 106 3.62 6.73 -4.57
N ASP A 107 3.62 5.80 -5.52
CA ASP A 107 4.48 4.62 -5.58
C ASP A 107 5.96 4.92 -5.34
N ILE A 108 6.51 5.95 -6.00
CA ILE A 108 7.91 6.41 -5.86
C ILE A 108 8.31 6.78 -4.42
N LEU A 109 7.33 7.00 -3.53
CA LEU A 109 7.53 7.17 -2.10
C LEU A 109 7.11 5.92 -1.32
N ALA A 110 5.91 5.41 -1.55
CA ALA A 110 5.28 4.37 -0.75
C ALA A 110 6.05 3.05 -0.79
N ASN A 111 6.49 2.61 -1.97
CA ASN A 111 7.17 1.33 -2.16
C ASN A 111 8.70 1.43 -2.11
N ALA A 112 9.25 2.62 -1.84
CA ALA A 112 10.69 2.91 -1.88
C ALA A 112 11.52 2.16 -0.81
N GLY A 113 10.87 1.49 0.14
CA GLY A 113 11.54 0.74 1.20
C GLY A 113 12.46 -0.36 0.68
N GLY A 114 12.08 -1.04 -0.41
CA GLY A 114 12.93 -2.06 -1.04
C GLY A 114 14.24 -1.48 -1.56
N VAL A 115 14.18 -0.32 -2.23
CA VAL A 115 15.37 0.38 -2.74
C VAL A 115 16.24 0.88 -1.58
N ALA A 116 15.63 1.39 -0.51
CA ALA A 116 16.36 1.86 0.67
C ALA A 116 17.13 0.72 1.36
N VAL A 117 16.51 -0.45 1.52
CA VAL A 117 17.18 -1.62 2.13
C VAL A 117 18.24 -2.20 1.20
N SER A 118 18.05 -2.17 -0.11
CA SER A 118 19.10 -2.53 -1.09
C SER A 118 20.33 -1.61 -1.00
N TYR A 119 20.11 -0.31 -0.77
CA TYR A 119 21.20 0.62 -0.47
C TYR A 119 21.92 0.27 0.84
N PHE A 120 21.20 -0.14 1.88
CA PHE A 120 21.81 -0.59 3.13
C PHE A 120 22.62 -1.87 2.95
N GLU A 121 22.17 -2.80 2.12
CA GLU A 121 22.92 -4.00 1.77
C GLU A 121 24.25 -3.64 1.09
N TRP A 122 24.20 -2.76 0.07
CA TRP A 122 25.40 -2.26 -0.59
C TRP A 122 26.36 -1.57 0.39
N TYR A 123 25.84 -0.73 1.29
CA TYR A 123 26.64 -0.03 2.28
C TYR A 123 27.35 -1.01 3.24
N GLN A 124 26.61 -1.99 3.78
CA GLN A 124 27.13 -3.02 4.66
C GLN A 124 28.25 -3.82 3.97
N ASN A 125 28.04 -4.24 2.72
CA ASN A 125 29.02 -4.99 1.95
C ASN A 125 30.33 -4.21 1.71
N MET A 126 30.25 -2.89 1.48
CA MET A 126 31.45 -2.06 1.29
C MET A 126 32.27 -1.87 2.57
N HIS A 127 31.64 -1.97 3.75
CA HIS A 127 32.29 -1.73 5.03
C HIS A 127 32.52 -3.02 5.84
N ASP A 128 32.21 -4.19 5.26
CA ASP A 128 32.24 -5.49 5.94
C ASP A 128 31.43 -5.50 7.26
N GLU A 129 30.30 -4.78 7.25
CA GLU A 129 29.39 -4.68 8.39
C GLU A 129 28.20 -5.63 8.22
N LYS A 130 27.62 -6.05 9.35
CA LYS A 130 26.33 -6.74 9.38
C LYS A 130 25.47 -6.15 10.48
N TRP A 131 24.34 -5.59 10.10
CA TRP A 131 23.41 -4.98 11.04
C TRP A 131 22.36 -5.99 11.49
N ALA A 132 21.88 -5.83 12.73
CA ALA A 132 20.72 -6.60 13.18
C ALA A 132 19.46 -6.17 12.42
N LYS A 133 18.44 -7.01 12.44
CA LYS A 133 17.12 -6.68 11.86
C LYS A 133 16.63 -5.33 12.38
N ASP A 134 16.64 -5.13 13.70
CA ASP A 134 16.10 -3.92 14.32
C ASP A 134 16.87 -2.66 13.87
N ASP A 135 18.20 -2.74 13.71
CA ASP A 135 19.00 -1.63 13.19
C ASP A 135 18.62 -1.25 11.74
N VAL A 136 18.33 -2.25 10.91
CA VAL A 136 17.87 -2.03 9.52
C VAL A 136 16.50 -1.36 9.52
N PHE A 137 15.59 -1.83 10.38
CA PHE A 137 14.24 -1.28 10.51
C PHE A 137 14.25 0.17 11.03
N ASP A 138 15.07 0.48 12.04
CA ASP A 138 15.21 1.84 12.59
C ASP A 138 15.75 2.82 11.54
N LYS A 139 16.79 2.40 10.79
CA LYS A 139 17.35 3.20 9.69
C LYS A 139 16.34 3.39 8.56
N LEU A 140 15.60 2.33 8.21
CA LEU A 140 14.56 2.38 7.19
C LEU A 140 13.45 3.35 7.59
N GLU A 141 12.94 3.25 8.83
CA GLU A 141 11.93 4.15 9.36
C GLU A 141 12.40 5.60 9.30
N GLY A 142 13.63 5.88 9.73
CA GLY A 142 14.22 7.22 9.65
C GLY A 142 14.25 7.77 8.22
N LYS A 143 14.66 6.96 7.24
CA LYS A 143 14.69 7.36 5.82
C LYS A 143 13.28 7.59 5.27
N MET A 144 12.35 6.67 5.50
CA MET A 144 10.98 6.76 5.00
C MET A 144 10.22 7.94 5.61
N ARG A 145 10.36 8.18 6.93
CA ARG A 145 9.75 9.34 7.59
C ARG A 145 10.28 10.67 7.06
N ALA A 146 11.59 10.77 6.84
CA ALA A 146 12.21 11.97 6.29
C ALA A 146 11.72 12.24 4.85
N ALA A 147 11.64 11.21 4.02
CA ALA A 147 11.13 11.31 2.65
C ALA A 147 9.64 11.73 2.65
N ALA A 148 8.80 11.05 3.43
CA ALA A 148 7.38 11.35 3.54
C ALA A 148 7.12 12.77 4.05
N ARG A 149 7.90 13.23 5.04
CA ARG A 149 7.81 14.61 5.55
C ARG A 149 8.16 15.62 4.47
N ALA A 150 9.28 15.43 3.77
CA ALA A 150 9.70 16.36 2.71
C ALA A 150 8.65 16.48 1.59
N VAL A 151 8.07 15.35 1.16
CA VAL A 151 7.00 15.33 0.15
C VAL A 151 5.73 16.01 0.67
N TYR A 152 5.32 15.71 1.91
CA TYR A 152 4.13 16.30 2.50
C TYR A 152 4.28 17.82 2.66
N GLU A 153 5.40 18.29 3.20
CA GLU A 153 5.68 19.73 3.36
C GLU A 153 5.73 20.46 2.01
N ASP A 154 6.36 19.87 0.99
CA ASP A 154 6.41 20.46 -0.36
C ASP A 154 5.02 20.52 -1.01
N SER A 155 4.19 19.48 -0.83
CA SER A 155 2.79 19.45 -1.26
C SER A 155 1.98 20.56 -0.60
N GLN A 156 2.10 20.72 0.73
CA GLN A 156 1.37 21.77 1.46
C GLN A 156 1.84 23.18 1.07
N LEU A 157 3.15 23.36 0.86
CA LEU A 157 3.75 24.65 0.51
C LEU A 157 3.28 25.15 -0.86
N HIS A 158 3.21 24.26 -1.85
CA HIS A 158 2.87 24.64 -3.22
C HIS A 158 1.40 24.38 -3.59
N GLY A 159 0.61 23.75 -2.71
CA GLY A 159 -0.78 23.40 -2.98
C GLY A 159 -0.94 22.38 -4.11
N ILE A 160 0.02 21.46 -4.24
CA ILE A 160 0.05 20.43 -5.29
C ILE A 160 -0.19 19.04 -4.71
N THR A 161 -0.45 18.06 -5.58
CA THR A 161 -0.64 16.66 -5.17
C THR A 161 0.62 16.08 -4.53
N LEU A 162 0.49 15.00 -3.75
CA LEU A 162 1.66 14.31 -3.19
C LEU A 162 2.54 13.69 -4.28
N ARG A 163 1.97 13.29 -5.43
CA ARG A 163 2.70 12.79 -6.59
C ARG A 163 3.59 13.87 -7.20
N ASP A 164 3.02 15.04 -7.48
CA ASP A 164 3.77 16.18 -8.03
C ASP A 164 4.84 16.67 -7.06
N ALA A 165 4.52 16.71 -5.76
CA ALA A 165 5.48 17.07 -4.72
C ALA A 165 6.63 16.06 -4.63
N ALA A 166 6.35 14.76 -4.78
CA ALA A 166 7.39 13.73 -4.77
C ALA A 166 8.37 13.91 -5.94
N TYR A 167 7.88 14.19 -7.16
CA TYR A 167 8.74 14.54 -8.29
C TYR A 167 9.50 15.85 -8.08
N THR A 168 8.84 16.88 -7.53
CA THR A 168 9.46 18.17 -7.23
C THR A 168 10.62 18.02 -6.24
N VAL A 169 10.43 17.28 -5.15
CA VAL A 169 11.49 16.99 -4.17
C VAL A 169 12.63 16.20 -4.82
N ALA A 170 12.32 15.22 -5.67
CA ALA A 170 13.34 14.43 -6.37
C ALA A 170 14.18 15.30 -7.32
N LEU A 171 13.53 16.13 -8.16
CA LEU A 171 14.21 17.03 -9.10
C LEU A 171 15.08 18.07 -8.39
N LYS A 172 14.59 18.67 -7.29
CA LYS A 172 15.37 19.63 -6.46
C LYS A 172 16.68 19.02 -5.96
N ARG A 173 16.68 17.73 -5.61
CA ARG A 173 17.88 17.02 -5.14
C ARG A 173 18.87 16.69 -6.26
N LEU A 174 18.38 16.49 -7.48
CA LEU A 174 19.23 16.21 -8.65
C LEU A 174 19.85 17.48 -9.25
N SER A 175 19.20 18.63 -9.08
CA SER A 175 19.68 19.93 -9.57
C SER A 175 20.62 20.67 -8.61
N ALA A 176 20.80 20.17 -7.39
CA ALA A 176 21.65 20.75 -6.35
C ALA A 176 23.08 20.24 -6.45
#